data_AF-A0AA89NLU2-F1
#
_entry.id   AF-A0AA89NLU2-F1
#
_cell.length_a   1.000
_cell.length_b   1.000
_cell.length_c   1.000
_cell.angle_alpha   90.00
_cell.angle_beta   90.00
_cell.angle_gamma   90.00
#
_symmetry.space_group_name_H-M   'P 1'
#
loop_
_entity.id
_entity.type
_entity.pdbx_description
1 polymer ?
#
loop_
_entity_poly.entity_id
_entity_poly.type
_entity_poly.pdbx_seq_one_letter_code
_entity_poly.pdbx_strand_id
1 'polypeptide(L)'
;MYICVFFTAVMGMIIFIPAGAGGIINASYQLNQMVHNTWFVTGHFHLTIASTVLLTFFAISYWLIPVLTGRVFTKQLNRLAIVQAVPWAIGMFLMAVIMHIVGLLGTPRRTSYSTYGGHELAVTWLSYNQVIALGGVILFVAIVLVLYIWFNLLFLAPKSEKTIEYPIGVVNEQAEHPPRILERWPFWIGVSIALSVIAYAIPIYQLIMHAPLGSLPYRTW
;
A
#
# COMPACT_ATOMS: atom_id res chain seq x y z
N MET A 1 10.21 -20.38 -11.34
CA MET A 1 9.28 -19.87 -10.31
C MET A 1 9.64 -18.44 -9.88
N TYR A 2 10.92 -18.13 -9.65
CA TYR A 2 11.36 -16.89 -8.99
C TYR A 2 11.21 -15.57 -9.76
N ILE A 3 11.17 -15.59 -11.09
CA ILE A 3 11.20 -14.34 -11.88
C ILE A 3 9.98 -13.45 -11.60
N CYS A 4 8.75 -14.00 -11.57
CA CYS A 4 7.57 -13.18 -11.34
C CYS A 4 7.53 -12.64 -9.90
N VAL A 5 7.91 -13.46 -8.92
CA VAL A 5 7.96 -13.07 -7.50
C VAL A 5 8.92 -11.90 -7.32
N PHE A 6 10.16 -12.05 -7.82
CA PHE A 6 11.16 -10.99 -7.75
C PHE A 6 10.72 -9.73 -8.49
N PHE A 7 10.24 -9.88 -9.73
CA PHE A 7 9.77 -8.77 -10.57
C PHE A 7 8.66 -7.96 -9.88
N THR A 8 7.63 -8.64 -9.37
CA THR A 8 6.50 -8.00 -8.70
C THR A 8 6.95 -7.26 -7.42
N ALA A 9 7.82 -7.88 -6.61
CA ALA A 9 8.35 -7.25 -5.40
C ALA A 9 9.20 -6.01 -5.70
N VAL A 10 10.13 -6.09 -6.65
CA VAL A 10 10.99 -4.97 -7.06
C VAL A 10 10.16 -3.80 -7.60
N MET A 11 9.14 -4.08 -8.39
CA MET A 11 8.24 -3.04 -8.91
C MET A 11 7.52 -2.29 -7.76
N GLY A 12 7.10 -3.01 -6.72
CA GLY A 12 6.57 -2.40 -5.50
C GLY A 12 7.58 -1.49 -4.79
N MET A 13 8.84 -1.90 -4.73
CA MET A 13 9.92 -1.10 -4.12
C MET A 13 10.26 0.14 -4.95
N ILE A 14 10.23 0.06 -6.28
CA ILE A 14 10.41 1.23 -7.16
C ILE A 14 9.30 2.25 -6.92
N ILE A 15 8.04 1.79 -6.84
CA ILE A 15 6.89 2.67 -6.55
C ILE A 15 6.98 3.28 -5.15
N PHE A 16 7.64 2.60 -4.20
CA PHE A 16 7.81 3.10 -2.84
C PHE A 16 8.66 4.38 -2.78
N ILE A 17 9.53 4.63 -3.76
CA ILE A 17 10.41 5.82 -3.79
C ILE A 17 9.58 7.13 -3.75
N PRO A 18 8.68 7.41 -4.72
CA PRO A 18 7.81 8.58 -4.64
C PRO A 18 6.82 8.50 -3.47
N ALA A 19 6.43 7.29 -3.03
CA ALA A 19 5.59 7.10 -1.87
C ALA A 19 6.23 7.68 -0.60
N GLY A 20 7.51 7.36 -0.36
CA GLY A 20 8.30 7.87 0.77
C GLY A 20 8.46 9.39 0.72
N ALA A 21 8.72 9.95 -0.46
CA ALA A 21 8.79 11.40 -0.64
C ALA A 21 7.47 12.10 -0.24
N GLY A 22 6.32 11.56 -0.66
CA GLY A 22 5.01 12.07 -0.22
C GLY A 22 4.78 11.94 1.30
N GLY A 23 5.34 10.91 1.93
CA GLY A 23 5.30 10.71 3.38
C GLY A 23 6.07 11.79 4.14
N ILE A 24 7.25 12.18 3.64
CA ILE A 24 8.05 13.27 4.21
C ILE A 24 7.29 14.61 4.14
N ILE A 25 6.57 14.87 3.05
CA ILE A 25 5.71 16.05 2.90
C ILE A 25 4.59 16.03 3.95
N ASN A 26 3.88 14.90 4.10
CA ASN A 26 2.80 14.75 5.08
C ASN A 26 3.29 14.85 6.54
N ALA A 27 4.53 14.42 6.82
CA ALA A 27 5.13 14.51 8.15
C ALA A 27 5.64 15.93 8.48
N SER A 28 5.79 16.79 7.47
CA SER A 28 6.27 18.15 7.63
C SER A 28 5.12 19.08 8.03
N TYR A 29 5.13 19.57 9.27
CA TYR A 29 4.01 20.32 9.89
C TYR A 29 3.37 21.37 8.97
N GLN A 30 4.17 22.29 8.41
CA GLN A 30 3.66 23.38 7.56
C GLN A 30 3.18 22.87 6.20
N LEU A 31 3.86 21.90 5.60
CA LEU A 31 3.46 21.34 4.32
C LEU A 31 2.18 20.53 4.43
N ASN A 32 2.00 19.81 5.54
CA ASN A 32 0.78 19.06 5.80
C ASN A 32 -0.46 19.97 5.76
N GLN A 33 -0.39 21.22 6.22
CA GLN A 33 -1.53 22.15 6.15
C GLN A 33 -2.04 22.37 4.73
N MET A 34 -1.17 22.28 3.71
CA MET A 34 -1.54 22.45 2.30
C MET A 34 -2.22 21.21 1.71
N VAL A 35 -1.89 20.02 2.22
CA VAL A 35 -2.32 18.73 1.65
C VAL A 35 -3.30 17.97 2.54
N HIS A 36 -3.53 18.45 3.76
CA HIS A 36 -4.39 17.78 4.72
C HIS A 36 -5.83 17.70 4.19
N ASN A 37 -6.41 16.51 4.30
CA ASN A 37 -7.75 16.21 3.78
C ASN A 37 -7.95 16.44 2.27
N THR A 38 -6.89 16.52 1.47
CA THR A 38 -6.98 16.50 0.01
C THR A 38 -6.67 15.11 -0.56
N TRP A 39 -6.87 14.95 -1.86
CA TRP A 39 -6.50 13.72 -2.60
C TRP A 39 -5.00 13.44 -2.59
N PHE A 40 -4.16 14.40 -2.19
CA PHE A 40 -2.73 14.18 -2.04
C PHE A 40 -2.43 13.05 -1.07
N VAL A 41 -3.10 13.05 0.09
CA VAL A 41 -2.94 11.98 1.09
C VAL A 41 -3.47 10.65 0.55
N THR A 42 -4.55 10.69 -0.23
CA THR A 42 -5.11 9.49 -0.90
C THR A 42 -4.09 8.91 -1.89
N GLY A 43 -3.47 9.74 -2.74
CA GLY A 43 -2.43 9.33 -3.67
C GLY A 43 -1.23 8.70 -2.95
N HIS A 44 -0.74 9.35 -1.88
CA HIS A 44 0.38 8.84 -1.08
C HIS A 44 0.10 7.43 -0.54
N PHE A 45 -1.11 7.20 -0.01
CA PHE A 45 -1.50 5.91 0.54
C PHE A 45 -1.62 4.81 -0.54
N HIS A 46 -2.02 5.17 -1.76
CA HIS A 46 -2.07 4.21 -2.87
C HIS A 46 -0.67 3.80 -3.35
N LEU A 47 0.32 4.71 -3.31
CA LEU A 47 1.71 4.33 -3.62
C LEU A 47 2.33 3.45 -2.51
N THR A 48 1.98 3.67 -1.24
CA THR A 48 2.53 2.87 -0.12
C THR A 48 1.82 1.52 0.02
N ILE A 49 0.56 1.51 0.47
CA ILE A 49 -0.14 0.26 0.80
C ILE A 49 -0.70 -0.39 -0.46
N ALA A 50 -1.41 0.38 -1.28
CA ALA A 50 -2.09 -0.21 -2.44
C ALA A 50 -1.11 -0.64 -3.55
N SER A 51 0.13 -0.16 -3.54
CA SER A 51 1.17 -0.58 -4.48
C SER A 51 2.22 -1.44 -3.80
N THR A 52 3.10 -0.87 -2.97
CA THR A 52 4.26 -1.59 -2.42
C THR A 52 3.84 -2.80 -1.58
N VAL A 53 2.89 -2.63 -0.65
CA VAL A 53 2.43 -3.73 0.20
C VAL A 53 1.65 -4.76 -0.62
N LEU A 54 0.70 -4.34 -1.46
CA LEU A 54 -0.10 -5.28 -2.26
C LEU A 54 0.70 -6.03 -3.33
N LEU A 55 1.66 -5.40 -4.01
CA LEU A 55 2.56 -6.09 -4.94
C LEU A 55 3.43 -7.13 -4.21
N THR A 56 3.90 -6.80 -3.01
CA THR A 56 4.63 -7.77 -2.17
C THR A 56 3.71 -8.93 -1.77
N PHE A 57 2.46 -8.66 -1.42
CA PHE A 57 1.47 -9.68 -1.10
C PHE A 57 1.18 -10.59 -2.31
N PHE A 58 1.04 -10.03 -3.52
CA PHE A 58 0.89 -10.81 -4.75
C PHE A 58 2.12 -11.69 -4.98
N ALA A 59 3.33 -11.14 -4.87
CA ALA A 59 4.58 -11.88 -4.98
C ALA A 59 4.63 -13.07 -4.00
N ILE A 60 4.24 -12.84 -2.73
CA ILE A 60 4.17 -13.89 -1.71
C ILE A 60 3.13 -14.95 -2.08
N SER A 61 1.94 -14.53 -2.52
CA SER A 61 0.86 -15.45 -2.87
C SER A 61 1.25 -16.44 -3.98
N TYR A 62 2.12 -16.04 -4.92
CA TYR A 62 2.56 -16.88 -6.04
C TYR A 62 3.43 -18.06 -5.64
N TRP A 63 4.06 -18.03 -4.46
CA TRP A 63 4.77 -19.20 -3.92
C TRP A 63 4.05 -19.80 -2.70
N LEU A 64 3.39 -19.00 -1.88
CA LEU A 64 2.73 -19.45 -0.66
C LEU A 64 1.50 -20.32 -0.97
N ILE A 65 0.65 -19.93 -1.93
CA ILE A 65 -0.52 -20.73 -2.29
C ILE A 65 -0.09 -22.12 -2.80
N PRO A 66 0.87 -22.26 -3.75
CA PRO A 66 1.44 -23.56 -4.13
C PRO A 66 1.89 -24.42 -2.95
N VAL A 67 2.61 -23.82 -1.99
CA VAL A 67 3.10 -24.54 -0.80
C VAL A 67 1.94 -25.07 0.04
N LEU A 68 0.90 -24.26 0.25
CA LEU A 68 -0.27 -24.64 1.05
C LEU A 68 -1.18 -25.65 0.35
N THR A 69 -1.31 -25.58 -0.97
CA THR A 69 -2.23 -26.46 -1.74
C THR A 69 -1.55 -27.68 -2.34
N GLY A 70 -0.21 -27.72 -2.32
CA GLY A 70 0.59 -28.73 -3.01
C GLY A 70 0.45 -28.68 -4.54
N ARG A 71 0.01 -27.55 -5.12
CA ARG A 71 -0.17 -27.39 -6.56
C ARG A 71 0.99 -26.65 -7.21
N VAL A 72 1.33 -27.02 -8.44
CA VAL A 72 2.50 -26.48 -9.16
C VAL A 72 2.18 -25.12 -9.77
N PHE A 73 3.04 -24.14 -9.51
CA PHE A 73 3.02 -22.86 -10.20
C PHE A 73 3.60 -23.00 -11.60
N THR A 74 2.74 -23.16 -12.60
CA THR A 74 3.13 -23.47 -13.99
C THR A 74 3.81 -22.29 -14.69
N LYS A 75 4.51 -22.56 -15.81
CA LYS A 75 5.12 -21.51 -16.65
C LYS A 75 4.09 -20.52 -17.20
N GLN A 76 2.87 -20.98 -17.47
CA GLN A 76 1.78 -20.13 -17.94
C GLN A 76 1.32 -19.16 -16.85
N LEU A 77 1.10 -19.66 -15.63
CA LEU A 77 0.75 -18.81 -14.48
C LEU A 77 1.87 -17.81 -14.13
N ASN A 78 3.14 -18.21 -14.30
CA ASN A 78 4.27 -17.30 -14.12
C ASN A 78 4.25 -16.11 -15.10
N ARG A 79 3.99 -16.36 -16.39
CA ARG A 79 3.83 -15.28 -17.38
C ARG A 79 2.62 -14.40 -17.05
N LEU A 80 1.51 -15.02 -16.64
CA LEU A 80 0.30 -14.30 -16.30
C LEU A 80 0.47 -13.43 -15.05
N ALA A 81 1.22 -13.88 -14.04
CA ALA A 81 1.57 -13.08 -12.87
C ALA A 81 2.40 -11.82 -13.22
N ILE A 82 3.31 -11.92 -14.18
CA ILE A 82 4.05 -10.75 -14.69
C ILE A 82 3.09 -9.79 -15.40
N VAL A 83 2.25 -10.34 -16.29
CA VAL A 83 1.21 -9.58 -17.02
C VAL A 83 0.18 -8.97 -16.07
N GLN A 84 -0.05 -9.54 -14.89
CA GLN A 84 -0.92 -8.98 -13.85
C GLN A 84 -0.24 -7.84 -13.09
N ALA A 85 1.03 -7.99 -12.75
CA ALA A 85 1.77 -7.03 -11.95
C ALA A 85 1.98 -5.70 -12.69
N VAL A 86 2.24 -5.75 -14.00
CA VAL A 86 2.47 -4.57 -14.85
C VAL A 86 1.29 -3.58 -14.87
N PRO A 87 0.05 -3.98 -15.24
CA PRO A 87 -1.10 -3.09 -15.21
C PRO A 87 -1.46 -2.66 -13.79
N TRP A 88 -1.25 -3.50 -12.76
CA TRP A 88 -1.40 -3.07 -11.37
C TRP A 88 -0.50 -1.88 -11.04
N ALA A 89 0.80 -2.02 -11.34
CA ALA A 89 1.80 -0.97 -11.11
C ALA A 89 1.51 0.29 -11.91
N ILE A 90 1.23 0.17 -13.21
CA ILE A 90 0.92 1.32 -14.08
C ILE A 90 -0.38 2.00 -13.63
N GLY A 91 -1.44 1.24 -13.36
CA GLY A 91 -2.73 1.76 -12.91
C GLY A 91 -2.60 2.49 -11.58
N MET A 92 -1.89 1.92 -10.61
CA MET A 92 -1.65 2.56 -9.32
C MET A 92 -0.80 3.82 -9.47
N PHE A 93 0.29 3.75 -10.23
CA PHE A 93 1.18 4.90 -10.42
C PHE A 93 0.46 6.06 -11.12
N LEU A 94 -0.25 5.78 -12.22
CA LEU A 94 -1.04 6.78 -12.94
C LEU A 94 -2.09 7.41 -12.02
N MET A 95 -2.90 6.58 -11.37
CA MET A 95 -3.96 7.05 -10.48
C MET A 95 -3.40 7.90 -9.34
N ALA A 96 -2.37 7.40 -8.66
CA ALA A 96 -1.81 8.08 -7.51
C ALA A 96 -1.11 9.39 -7.89
N VAL A 97 -0.34 9.45 -8.99
CA VAL A 97 0.30 10.70 -9.44
C VAL A 97 -0.76 11.76 -9.72
N ILE A 98 -1.84 11.42 -10.41
CA ILE A 98 -2.92 12.37 -10.68
C ILE A 98 -3.64 12.77 -9.38
N MET A 99 -3.82 11.86 -8.42
CA MET A 99 -4.35 12.18 -7.10
C MET A 99 -3.47 13.19 -6.33
N HIS A 100 -2.14 13.10 -6.44
CA HIS A 100 -1.25 14.11 -5.85
C HIS A 100 -1.44 15.46 -6.53
N ILE A 101 -1.47 15.51 -7.87
CA ILE A 101 -1.65 16.76 -8.63
C ILE A 101 -2.98 17.42 -8.26
N VAL A 102 -4.10 16.70 -8.37
CA VAL A 102 -5.42 17.27 -8.11
C VAL A 102 -5.64 17.56 -6.61
N GLY A 103 -4.95 16.83 -5.73
CA GLY A 103 -4.88 17.12 -4.30
C GLY A 103 -4.19 18.45 -3.99
N LEU A 104 -3.13 18.80 -4.72
CA LEU A 104 -2.49 20.13 -4.63
C LEU A 104 -3.40 21.24 -5.20
N LEU A 105 -4.27 20.91 -6.16
CA LEU A 105 -5.31 21.82 -6.67
C LEU A 105 -6.52 21.94 -5.73
N GLY A 106 -6.50 21.27 -4.57
CA GLY A 106 -7.49 21.43 -3.52
C GLY A 106 -8.68 20.46 -3.58
N THR A 107 -8.64 19.39 -4.40
CA THR A 107 -9.71 18.38 -4.37
C THR A 107 -9.77 17.68 -3.01
N PRO A 108 -10.87 17.80 -2.26
CA PRO A 108 -10.99 17.17 -0.95
C PRO A 108 -11.23 15.67 -1.09
N ARG A 109 -10.70 14.89 -0.14
CA ARG A 109 -10.96 13.44 -0.03
C ARG A 109 -12.27 13.18 0.71
N ARG A 110 -12.80 11.96 0.58
CA ARG A 110 -14.01 11.47 1.29
C ARG A 110 -15.29 12.23 0.90
N THR A 111 -15.46 12.47 -0.38
CA THR A 111 -16.65 13.12 -0.96
C THR A 111 -17.24 12.22 -2.04
N SER A 112 -18.57 12.11 -2.07
CA SER A 112 -19.28 11.29 -3.07
C SER A 112 -19.56 12.05 -4.36
N TYR A 113 -19.68 13.39 -4.29
CA TYR A 113 -20.00 14.25 -5.41
C TYR A 113 -18.74 14.98 -5.90
N SER A 114 -18.32 14.70 -7.12
CA SER A 114 -17.11 15.29 -7.73
C SER A 114 -17.33 16.70 -8.31
N THR A 115 -18.59 17.10 -8.54
CA THR A 115 -18.94 18.39 -9.14
C THR A 115 -19.26 19.47 -8.11
N TYR A 116 -19.47 19.10 -6.84
CA TYR A 116 -19.78 20.04 -5.74
C TYR A 116 -20.86 21.07 -6.09
N GLY A 117 -21.96 20.61 -6.70
CA GLY A 117 -23.05 21.48 -7.12
C GLY A 117 -22.70 22.39 -8.32
N GLY A 118 -21.67 22.06 -9.10
CA GLY A 118 -21.23 22.85 -10.25
C GLY A 118 -20.25 23.97 -9.91
N HIS A 119 -19.61 23.91 -8.72
CA HIS A 119 -18.63 24.92 -8.31
C HIS A 119 -17.50 25.05 -9.35
N GLU A 120 -17.15 26.28 -9.74
CA GLU A 120 -16.22 26.56 -10.85
C GLU A 120 -14.89 25.83 -10.69
N LEU A 121 -14.30 25.88 -9.48
CA LEU A 121 -13.07 25.15 -9.18
C LEU A 121 -13.20 23.64 -9.39
N ALA A 122 -14.34 23.04 -9.01
CA ALA A 122 -14.54 21.60 -9.14
C ALA A 122 -14.64 21.15 -10.60
N VAL A 123 -15.15 22.00 -11.49
CA VAL A 123 -15.20 21.73 -12.93
C VAL A 123 -13.78 21.55 -13.49
N THR A 124 -12.80 22.30 -12.97
CA THR A 124 -11.39 22.19 -13.40
C THR A 124 -10.76 20.83 -13.05
N TRP A 125 -11.30 20.10 -12.07
CA TRP A 125 -10.79 18.80 -11.63
C TRP A 125 -11.30 17.63 -12.47
N LEU A 126 -12.35 17.83 -13.28
CA LEU A 126 -13.05 16.73 -13.96
C LEU A 126 -12.15 15.95 -14.94
N SER A 127 -11.26 16.64 -15.66
CA SER A 127 -10.31 15.99 -16.58
C SER A 127 -9.35 15.06 -15.82
N TYR A 128 -8.85 15.48 -14.66
CA TYR A 128 -8.01 14.64 -13.79
C TYR A 128 -8.78 13.43 -13.25
N ASN A 129 -10.05 13.62 -12.88
CA ASN A 129 -10.91 12.53 -12.42
C ASN A 129 -11.12 11.46 -13.50
N GLN A 130 -11.19 11.85 -14.78
CA GLN A 130 -11.25 10.90 -15.90
C GLN A 130 -9.98 10.06 -16.02
N VAL A 131 -8.80 10.65 -15.84
CA VAL A 131 -7.52 9.91 -15.84
C VAL A 131 -7.42 8.97 -14.63
N ILE A 132 -7.90 9.41 -13.47
CA ILE A 132 -8.00 8.56 -12.27
C ILE A 132 -8.94 7.38 -12.51
N ALA A 133 -10.10 7.62 -13.15
CA ALA A 133 -11.03 6.56 -13.52
C ALA A 133 -10.40 5.56 -14.51
N LEU A 134 -9.65 6.03 -15.49
CA LEU A 134 -8.88 5.18 -16.40
C LEU A 134 -7.88 4.29 -15.63
N GLY A 135 -7.15 4.86 -14.68
CA GLY A 135 -6.31 4.09 -13.75
C GLY A 135 -7.10 3.01 -13.02
N GLY A 136 -8.29 3.35 -12.53
CA GLY A 136 -9.23 2.40 -11.90
C GLY A 136 -9.65 1.25 -12.82
N VAL A 137 -9.91 1.50 -14.11
CA VAL A 137 -10.24 0.45 -15.08
C VAL A 137 -9.05 -0.50 -15.29
N ILE A 138 -7.83 0.05 -15.42
CA ILE A 138 -6.61 -0.77 -15.55
C ILE A 138 -6.43 -1.66 -14.31
N LEU A 139 -6.66 -1.09 -13.11
CA LEU A 139 -6.59 -1.83 -11.85
C LEU A 139 -7.65 -2.92 -11.76
N PHE A 140 -8.88 -2.67 -12.24
CA PHE A 140 -9.93 -3.68 -12.28
C PHE A 140 -9.50 -4.90 -13.09
N VAL A 141 -8.90 -4.69 -14.28
CA VAL A 141 -8.34 -5.79 -15.08
C VAL A 141 -7.26 -6.55 -14.31
N ALA A 142 -6.36 -5.84 -13.63
CA ALA A 142 -5.32 -6.48 -12.82
C ALA A 142 -5.86 -7.29 -11.63
N ILE A 143 -6.97 -6.86 -11.01
CA ILE A 143 -7.67 -7.63 -9.96
C ILE A 143 -8.25 -8.91 -10.55
N VAL A 144 -8.96 -8.81 -11.69
CA VAL A 144 -9.53 -10.01 -12.34
C VAL A 144 -8.44 -11.03 -12.67
N LEU A 145 -7.28 -10.57 -13.15
CA LEU A 145 -6.13 -11.43 -13.44
C LEU A 145 -5.58 -12.12 -12.18
N VAL A 146 -5.42 -11.40 -11.06
CA VAL A 146 -4.89 -12.03 -9.83
C VAL A 146 -5.89 -13.03 -9.23
N LEU A 147 -7.18 -12.70 -9.25
CA LEU A 147 -8.23 -13.61 -8.81
C LEU A 147 -8.27 -14.89 -9.66
N TYR A 148 -8.09 -14.77 -10.98
CA TYR A 148 -7.97 -15.93 -11.86
C TYR A 148 -6.74 -16.79 -11.51
N ILE A 149 -5.57 -16.17 -11.27
CA ILE A 149 -4.36 -16.89 -10.86
C ILE A 149 -4.60 -17.65 -9.55
N TRP A 150 -5.17 -16.99 -8.54
CA TRP A 150 -5.47 -17.62 -7.26
C TRP A 150 -6.48 -18.75 -7.40
N PHE A 151 -7.56 -18.55 -8.14
CA PHE A 151 -8.54 -19.59 -8.42
C PHE A 151 -7.89 -20.82 -9.07
N ASN A 152 -7.01 -20.60 -10.06
CA ASN A 152 -6.28 -21.70 -10.68
C ASN A 152 -5.37 -22.43 -9.67
N LEU A 153 -4.64 -21.70 -8.83
CA LEU A 153 -3.73 -22.27 -7.82
C LEU A 153 -4.42 -22.93 -6.63
N LEU A 154 -5.69 -22.62 -6.38
CA LEU A 154 -6.49 -23.29 -5.37
C LEU A 154 -7.13 -24.58 -5.93
N PHE A 155 -7.66 -24.53 -7.14
CA PHE A 155 -8.59 -25.57 -7.62
C PHE A 155 -8.14 -26.34 -8.87
N LEU A 156 -7.40 -25.74 -9.79
CA LEU A 156 -7.19 -26.30 -11.14
C LEU A 156 -5.77 -26.74 -11.44
N ALA A 157 -4.76 -26.04 -10.92
CA ALA A 157 -3.35 -26.30 -11.21
C ALA A 157 -2.95 -27.74 -10.83
N PRO A 158 -2.09 -28.42 -11.61
CA PRO A 158 -1.72 -29.80 -11.32
C PRO A 158 -1.07 -29.92 -9.93
N LYS A 159 -1.35 -31.02 -9.23
CA LYS A 159 -0.68 -31.31 -7.95
C LYS A 159 0.77 -31.70 -8.19
N SER A 160 1.64 -31.27 -7.30
CA SER A 160 3.05 -31.63 -7.30
C SER A 160 3.24 -33.01 -6.69
N GLU A 161 4.06 -33.86 -7.32
CA GLU A 161 4.50 -35.13 -6.74
C GLU A 161 5.55 -34.92 -5.63
N LYS A 162 6.24 -33.78 -5.66
CA LYS A 162 7.26 -33.39 -4.69
C LYS A 162 6.73 -32.32 -3.75
N THR A 163 7.20 -32.33 -2.51
CA THR A 163 6.97 -31.23 -1.56
C THR A 163 7.51 -29.93 -2.14
N ILE A 164 6.68 -28.88 -2.13
CA ILE A 164 7.09 -27.55 -2.57
C ILE A 164 7.73 -26.87 -1.37
N GLU A 165 9.04 -26.60 -1.47
CA GLU A 165 9.81 -25.96 -0.40
C GLU A 165 9.55 -24.46 -0.33
N TYR A 166 9.69 -23.91 0.88
CA TYR A 166 9.65 -22.47 1.11
C TYR A 166 10.89 -21.81 0.51
N PRO A 167 10.74 -20.72 -0.26
CA PRO A 167 11.86 -20.01 -0.84
C PRO A 167 12.52 -19.09 0.18
N ILE A 168 13.22 -19.69 1.15
CA ILE A 168 13.93 -18.95 2.21
C ILE A 168 15.26 -18.45 1.64
N GLY A 169 15.52 -17.15 1.82
CA GLY A 169 16.81 -16.56 1.47
C GLY A 169 17.91 -17.09 2.38
N VAL A 170 19.03 -17.52 1.80
CA VAL A 170 20.22 -17.95 2.55
C VAL A 170 21.08 -16.72 2.84
N VAL A 171 21.45 -16.53 4.10
CA VAL A 171 22.38 -15.47 4.50
C VAL A 171 23.78 -15.85 4.01
N ASN A 172 24.52 -14.89 3.45
CA ASN A 172 25.90 -15.11 3.04
C ASN A 172 26.74 -15.54 4.26
N GLU A 173 27.56 -16.59 4.12
CA GLU A 173 28.45 -17.09 5.17
C GLU A 173 29.45 -16.04 5.67
N GLN A 174 29.77 -15.06 4.83
CA GLN A 174 30.66 -13.94 5.15
C GLN A 174 29.93 -12.74 5.76
N ALA A 175 28.62 -12.83 6.03
CA ALA A 175 27.86 -11.74 6.62
C ALA A 175 28.34 -11.48 8.06
N GLU A 176 28.65 -10.21 8.36
CA GLU A 176 28.96 -9.80 9.72
C GLU A 176 27.76 -9.99 10.64
N HIS A 177 28.02 -10.46 11.86
CA HIS A 177 26.98 -10.58 12.86
C HIS A 177 26.50 -9.18 13.29
N PRO A 178 25.18 -8.97 13.41
CA PRO A 178 24.67 -7.69 13.88
C PRO A 178 25.21 -7.40 15.29
N PRO A 179 25.47 -6.13 15.64
CA PRO A 179 25.88 -5.76 16.97
C PRO A 179 24.91 -6.31 18.03
N ARG A 180 25.42 -6.97 19.07
CA ARG A 180 24.62 -7.61 20.13
C ARG A 180 23.58 -6.71 20.80
N ILE A 181 23.76 -5.39 20.75
CA ILE A 181 22.79 -4.43 21.27
C ILE A 181 21.46 -4.46 20.50
N LEU A 182 21.49 -4.74 19.19
CA LEU A 182 20.30 -4.80 18.35
C LEU A 182 19.42 -6.01 18.66
N GLU A 183 20.00 -7.07 19.25
CA GLU A 183 19.28 -8.30 19.63
C GLU A 183 18.70 -8.26 21.05
N ARG A 184 18.99 -7.21 21.85
CA ARG A 184 18.47 -7.06 23.22
C ARG A 184 17.02 -6.57 23.22
N TRP A 185 16.08 -7.46 22.93
CA TRP A 185 14.65 -7.16 22.88
C TRP A 185 14.10 -6.40 24.10
N PRO A 186 14.39 -6.79 25.37
CA PRO A 186 13.88 -6.05 26.53
C PRO A 186 14.34 -4.60 26.58
N PHE A 187 15.56 -4.30 26.11
CA PHE A 187 16.08 -2.94 26.04
C PHE A 187 15.28 -2.09 25.04
N TRP A 188 15.10 -2.57 23.81
CA TRP A 188 14.37 -1.84 22.77
C TRP A 188 12.87 -1.71 23.04
N ILE A 189 12.27 -2.70 23.71
CA ILE A 189 10.89 -2.62 24.22
C ILE A 189 10.81 -1.52 25.28
N GLY A 190 11.74 -1.49 26.25
CA GLY A 190 11.81 -0.45 27.27
C GLY A 190 11.98 0.96 26.68
N VAL A 191 12.89 1.12 25.71
CA VAL A 191 13.10 2.38 24.98
C VAL A 191 11.83 2.81 24.25
N SER A 192 11.17 1.90 23.53
CA SER A 192 9.92 2.19 22.82
C SER A 192 8.82 2.67 23.76
N ILE A 193 8.63 2.00 24.90
CA ILE A 193 7.66 2.40 25.93
C ILE A 193 8.00 3.80 26.47
N ALA A 194 9.26 4.04 26.80
CA ALA A 194 9.70 5.34 27.32
C ALA A 194 9.43 6.47 26.32
N LEU A 195 9.77 6.27 25.04
CA LEU A 195 9.51 7.25 23.98
C LEU A 195 8.00 7.49 23.78
N SER A 196 7.17 6.45 23.82
CA SER A 196 5.71 6.60 23.75
C SER A 196 5.16 7.40 24.93
N VAL A 197 5.62 7.14 26.15
CA VAL A 197 5.22 7.90 27.34
C VAL A 197 5.63 9.36 27.20
N ILE A 198 6.88 9.64 26.81
CA ILE A 198 7.36 11.02 26.62
C ILE A 198 6.54 11.77 25.57
N ALA A 199 6.24 11.12 24.44
CA ALA A 199 5.49 11.74 23.35
C ALA A 199 4.02 12.04 23.68
N TYR A 200 3.37 11.17 24.48
CA TYR A 200 1.92 11.23 24.67
C TYR A 200 1.45 11.59 26.09
N ALA A 201 2.29 11.54 27.12
CA ALA A 201 1.87 11.81 28.50
C ALA A 201 1.28 13.21 28.65
N ILE A 202 1.94 14.25 28.11
CA ILE A 202 1.47 15.63 28.21
C ILE A 202 0.17 15.84 27.41
N PRO A 203 0.08 15.49 26.10
CA PRO A 203 -1.16 15.64 25.35
C PRO A 203 -2.35 14.90 25.97
N ILE A 204 -2.15 13.67 26.45
CA ILE A 204 -3.21 12.88 27.08
C ILE A 204 -3.63 13.50 28.41
N TYR A 205 -2.67 13.89 29.25
CA TYR A 205 -2.96 14.58 30.51
C TYR A 205 -3.79 15.84 30.27
N GLN A 206 -3.39 16.67 29.30
CA GLN A 206 -4.12 17.88 28.94
C GLN A 206 -5.55 17.58 28.47
N LEU A 207 -5.73 16.55 27.63
CA LEU A 207 -7.03 16.15 27.12
C LEU A 207 -7.97 15.63 28.22
N ILE A 208 -7.44 14.93 29.23
CA ILE A 208 -8.21 14.44 30.38
C ILE A 208 -8.61 15.61 31.29
N MET A 209 -7.65 16.49 31.62
CA MET A 209 -7.88 17.58 32.57
C MET A 209 -8.74 18.71 32.01
N HIS A 210 -8.77 18.88 30.68
CA HIS A 210 -9.51 19.94 29.98
C HIS A 210 -10.55 19.37 29.01
N ALA A 211 -11.10 18.19 29.33
CA ALA A 211 -12.09 17.55 28.46
C ALA A 211 -13.31 18.47 28.27
N PRO A 212 -13.69 18.83 27.03
CA PRO A 212 -14.88 19.63 26.79
C PRO A 212 -16.13 18.82 27.16
N LEU A 213 -17.24 19.53 27.40
CA LEU A 213 -18.55 18.89 27.51
C LEU A 213 -18.80 18.11 26.20
N GLY A 214 -18.98 16.80 26.32
CA GLY A 214 -19.16 15.92 25.16
C GLY A 214 -20.34 16.35 24.30
N SER A 215 -20.26 16.13 22.99
CA SER A 215 -21.40 16.26 22.09
C SER A 215 -22.24 14.99 22.09
N LEU A 216 -23.56 15.13 21.88
CA LEU A 216 -24.40 13.97 21.60
C LEU A 216 -23.97 13.35 20.25
N PRO A 217 -24.04 12.01 20.10
CA PRO A 217 -23.81 11.37 18.81
C PRO A 217 -24.79 11.91 17.76
N TYR A 218 -24.29 12.21 16.56
CA TYR A 218 -25.11 12.59 15.41
C TYR A 218 -25.15 11.47 14.38
N ARG A 219 -26.30 11.30 13.73
CA ARG A 219 -26.49 10.39 12.61
C ARG A 219 -26.81 11.20 11.35
N THR A 220 -25.94 11.13 10.36
CA THR A 220 -26.02 11.94 9.13
C THR A 220 -26.31 11.10 7.88
N TRP A 221 -26.81 9.86 8.06
CA TRP A 221 -27.21 8.91 7.01
C TRP A 221 -28.32 7.97 7.48
#